data_AF-A0A2B7ZVK7-F1
#
_entry.id   AF-A0A2B7ZVK7-F1
#
_cell.length_a   1.000
_cell.length_b   1.000
_cell.length_c   1.000
_cell.angle_alpha   90.00
_cell.angle_beta   90.00
_cell.angle_gamma   90.00
#
_symmetry.space_group_name_H-M   'P 1'
#
loop_
_entity.id
_entity.type
_entity.pdbx_description
1 polymer ?
#
loop_
_entity_poly.entity_id
_entity_poly.type
_entity_poly.pdbx_seq_one_letter_code
_entity_poly.pdbx_strand_id
1 'polypeptide(L)'
;MYSNDRHAAIAAFGATLDIEMAVPVVNPAARGESTKTLTGSFYVPKEIMMIKPARREGDTSVFIVKDGYRLQWNEDEKNLKGIVIYLEYDPGEGQNNFTHKKDYPERINKVINTKDVSEGYVIKGSDLADFPNGCRITIRVARTNYITLKDGEDNYDVAALTLVRGGFKVAKAKD
;
A
#
# COMPACT_ATOMS: atom_id res chain seq x y z
N MET A 1 -2.43 -25.33 -1.03
CA MET A 1 -2.19 -25.36 0.42
C MET A 1 -1.22 -24.23 0.67
N TYR A 2 -1.69 -23.05 1.10
CA TYR A 2 -0.79 -21.93 1.41
C TYR A 2 -0.06 -22.30 2.71
N SER A 3 1.26 -22.42 2.66
CA SER A 3 2.06 -22.66 3.86
C SER A 3 1.79 -21.55 4.87
N ASN A 4 1.76 -21.93 6.14
CA ASN A 4 1.79 -21.02 7.29
C ASN A 4 3.17 -20.33 7.35
N ASP A 5 3.54 -19.59 6.31
CA ASP A 5 4.76 -18.79 6.33
C ASP A 5 4.48 -17.62 7.27
N ARG A 6 4.99 -17.77 8.48
CA ARG A 6 5.00 -16.71 9.50
C ARG A 6 5.59 -15.45 8.86
N HIS A 7 4.82 -14.36 8.89
CA HIS A 7 5.22 -13.03 8.41
C HIS A 7 6.66 -12.70 8.83
N ALA A 8 7.58 -12.63 7.85
CA ALA A 8 9.01 -12.54 8.11
C ALA A 8 9.37 -11.34 9.01
N ALA A 9 8.68 -10.21 8.85
CA ALA A 9 8.90 -9.04 9.69
C ALA A 9 8.38 -9.21 11.12
N ILE A 10 7.21 -9.83 11.35
CA ILE A 10 6.76 -10.12 12.73
C ILE A 10 7.65 -11.19 13.37
N ALA A 11 8.11 -12.17 12.59
CA ALA A 11 9.05 -13.17 13.08
C ALA A 11 10.40 -12.57 13.47
N ALA A 12 10.88 -11.58 12.72
CA ALA A 12 12.16 -10.91 12.97
C ALA A 12 12.08 -9.82 14.05
N PHE A 13 10.99 -9.06 14.10
CA PHE A 13 10.89 -7.83 14.89
C PHE A 13 9.80 -7.86 15.96
N GLY A 14 8.98 -8.92 16.03
CA GLY A 14 7.82 -8.97 16.89
C GLY A 14 6.63 -8.17 16.34
N ALA A 15 5.54 -8.12 17.11
CA ALA A 15 4.33 -7.37 16.76
C ALA A 15 4.48 -5.85 17.03
N THR A 16 5.50 -5.47 17.78
CA THR A 16 5.81 -4.09 18.15
C THR A 16 7.27 -3.85 17.85
N LEU A 17 7.56 -2.78 17.12
CA LEU A 17 8.92 -2.36 16.81
C LEU A 17 9.26 -1.15 17.68
N ASP A 18 10.21 -1.34 18.59
CA ASP A 18 10.84 -0.27 19.35
C ASP A 18 12.00 0.30 18.54
N ILE A 19 12.02 1.62 18.38
CA ILE A 19 13.01 2.36 17.62
C ILE A 19 13.81 3.21 18.59
N GLU A 20 15.13 3.14 18.47
CA GLU A 20 16.07 4.08 19.07
C GLU A 20 16.90 4.70 17.95
N MET A 21 16.91 6.03 17.87
CA MET A 21 17.59 6.78 16.83
C MET A 21 18.46 7.88 17.44
N ALA A 22 19.77 7.81 17.19
CA ALA A 22 20.71 8.85 17.59
C ALA A 22 20.67 10.01 16.59
N VAL A 23 20.36 11.23 17.06
CA VAL A 23 20.34 12.46 16.27
C VAL A 23 21.33 13.48 16.83
N PRO A 24 21.95 14.35 15.99
CA PRO A 24 22.89 15.36 16.46
C PRO A 24 22.22 16.37 17.41
N VAL A 25 22.96 16.86 18.41
CA VAL A 25 22.49 17.97 19.26
C VAL A 25 22.77 19.30 18.55
N VAL A 26 21.74 20.12 18.33
CA VAL A 26 21.84 21.42 17.63
C VAL A 26 22.72 22.45 18.37
N ASN A 27 23.15 22.18 19.62
CA ASN A 27 24.17 22.94 20.36
C ASN A 27 25.01 22.05 21.31
N PRO A 28 26.10 21.43 20.82
CA PRO A 28 26.90 20.47 21.60
C PRO A 28 27.64 21.11 22.79
N ALA A 29 27.93 22.42 22.71
CA ALA A 29 28.81 23.13 23.64
C ALA A 29 28.29 23.20 25.09
N ALA A 30 27.01 22.93 25.34
CA ALA A 30 26.39 23.03 26.67
C ALA A 30 26.26 21.69 27.42
N ARG A 31 26.46 20.53 26.77
CA ARG A 31 26.21 19.20 27.38
C ARG A 31 27.36 18.19 27.25
N GLY A 32 28.35 18.42 26.40
CA GLY A 32 29.42 17.44 26.16
C GLY A 32 28.97 16.18 25.39
N GLU A 33 27.67 16.07 25.07
CA GLU A 33 27.09 15.03 24.23
C GLU A 33 26.92 15.55 22.80
N SER A 34 27.42 14.80 21.81
CA SER A 34 27.29 15.12 20.39
C SER A 34 25.99 14.62 19.77
N THR A 35 25.28 13.72 20.45
CA THR A 35 24.04 13.10 20.00
C THR A 35 23.04 12.98 21.13
N LYS A 36 21.76 12.93 20.78
CA LYS A 36 20.67 12.54 21.68
C LYS A 36 19.87 11.41 21.06
N THR A 37 19.23 10.60 21.89
CA THR A 37 18.44 9.45 21.43
C THR A 37 16.96 9.83 21.37
N LEU A 38 16.35 9.69 20.21
CA LEU A 38 14.89 9.68 20.05
C LEU A 38 14.41 8.23 20.15
N THR A 39 13.37 7.99 20.93
CA THR A 39 12.76 6.67 21.06
C THR A 39 11.29 6.70 20.65
N GLY A 40 10.81 5.59 20.13
CA GLY A 40 9.40 5.40 19.87
C GLY A 40 9.07 3.94 19.65
N SER A 41 7.78 3.64 19.66
CA SER A 41 7.29 2.29 19.51
C SER A 41 6.05 2.30 18.64
N PHE A 42 5.94 1.32 17.74
CA PHE A 42 4.75 1.20 16.91
C PHE A 42 4.44 -0.24 16.55
N TYR A 43 3.16 -0.48 16.31
CA TYR A 43 2.66 -1.78 15.89
C TYR A 43 3.14 -2.13 14.48
N VAL A 44 3.72 -3.31 14.30
CA VAL A 44 4.09 -3.86 12.98
C VAL A 44 2.87 -4.59 12.40
N PRO A 45 2.30 -4.11 11.29
CA PRO A 45 1.10 -4.71 10.71
C PRO A 45 1.29 -6.17 10.32
N LYS A 46 0.23 -6.97 10.44
CA LYS A 46 0.20 -8.33 9.85
C LYS A 46 0.37 -8.23 8.35
N GLU A 47 0.97 -9.24 7.74
CA GLU A 47 1.03 -9.36 6.28
C GLU A 47 -0.35 -9.17 5.65
N ILE A 48 -0.41 -8.34 4.60
CA ILE A 48 -1.61 -8.23 3.80
C ILE A 48 -1.62 -9.34 2.75
N MET A 49 -2.73 -10.05 2.67
CA MET A 49 -2.97 -11.14 1.74
C MET A 49 -4.26 -10.86 1.00
N MET A 50 -4.22 -10.89 -0.33
CA MET A 50 -5.43 -10.76 -1.14
C MET A 50 -6.27 -12.02 -1.04
N ILE A 51 -7.48 -11.88 -0.50
CA ILE A 51 -8.51 -12.91 -0.51
C ILE A 51 -9.31 -12.84 -1.82
N LYS A 52 -9.64 -11.63 -2.30
CA LYS A 52 -10.33 -11.42 -3.58
C LYS A 52 -9.72 -10.26 -4.38
N PRO A 53 -9.40 -10.46 -5.67
CA PRO A 53 -9.49 -11.74 -6.37
C PRO A 53 -8.51 -12.79 -5.83
N ALA A 54 -8.98 -14.03 -5.72
CA ALA A 54 -8.11 -15.15 -5.35
C ALA A 54 -7.32 -15.59 -6.59
N ARG A 55 -6.01 -15.32 -6.61
CA ARG A 55 -5.11 -15.87 -7.63
C ARG A 55 -4.58 -17.21 -7.17
N ARG A 56 -4.79 -18.25 -8.00
CA ARG A 56 -4.09 -19.53 -7.83
C ARG A 56 -2.76 -19.46 -8.55
N GLU A 57 -1.79 -20.23 -8.08
CA GLU A 57 -0.53 -20.42 -8.79
C GLU A 57 -0.82 -20.96 -10.21
N GLY A 58 -0.23 -20.34 -11.23
CA GLY A 58 -0.49 -20.66 -12.64
C GLY A 58 -1.70 -19.97 -13.28
N ASP A 59 -2.46 -19.15 -12.53
CA ASP A 59 -3.58 -18.39 -13.09
C ASP A 59 -3.10 -17.25 -13.99
N THR A 60 -3.40 -17.36 -15.29
CA THR A 60 -3.08 -16.35 -16.32
C THR A 60 -4.25 -15.40 -16.60
N SER A 61 -5.38 -15.57 -15.90
CA SER A 61 -6.57 -14.77 -16.15
C SER A 61 -6.36 -13.29 -15.83
N VAL A 62 -6.93 -12.44 -16.69
CA VAL A 62 -6.93 -10.99 -16.51
C VAL A 62 -8.17 -10.62 -15.72
N PHE A 63 -8.01 -10.17 -14.47
CA PHE A 63 -9.13 -9.67 -13.68
C PHE A 63 -9.67 -8.39 -14.30
N ILE A 64 -10.99 -8.37 -14.52
CA ILE A 64 -11.69 -7.20 -15.03
C ILE A 64 -12.21 -6.40 -13.83
N VAL A 65 -11.63 -5.23 -13.60
CA VAL A 65 -12.10 -4.28 -12.60
C VAL A 65 -13.15 -3.37 -13.22
N LYS A 66 -14.30 -3.25 -12.54
CA LYS A 66 -15.44 -2.43 -12.94
C LYS A 66 -16.13 -1.87 -11.71
N ASP A 67 -17.11 -1.01 -11.89
CA ASP A 67 -17.97 -0.56 -10.78
C ASP A 67 -18.59 -1.77 -10.05
N GLY A 68 -18.57 -1.74 -8.72
CA GLY A 68 -18.98 -2.84 -7.86
C GLY A 68 -17.93 -3.95 -7.68
N TYR A 69 -16.75 -3.86 -8.30
CA TYR A 69 -15.71 -4.88 -8.15
C TYR A 69 -15.15 -4.88 -6.72
N ARG A 70 -15.15 -6.05 -6.07
CA ARG A 70 -14.71 -6.17 -4.68
C ARG A 70 -13.25 -6.61 -4.58
N LEU A 71 -12.46 -5.79 -3.88
CA LEU A 71 -11.15 -6.15 -3.36
C LEU A 71 -11.34 -6.61 -1.91
N GLN A 72 -10.78 -7.77 -1.56
CA GLN A 72 -10.86 -8.31 -0.20
C GLN A 72 -9.50 -8.80 0.25
N TRP A 73 -9.16 -8.56 1.50
CA TRP A 73 -7.91 -8.96 2.14
C TRP A 73 -8.17 -9.49 3.56
N ASN A 74 -7.17 -10.12 4.18
CA ASN A 74 -7.24 -10.53 5.58
C ASN A 74 -7.24 -9.32 6.51
N GLU A 75 -8.18 -9.19 7.42
CA GLU A 75 -8.25 -8.07 8.36
C GLU A 75 -7.09 -8.07 9.39
N ASP A 76 -6.68 -6.88 9.77
CA ASP A 76 -5.80 -6.65 10.91
C ASP A 76 -6.39 -5.59 11.85
N GLU A 77 -7.14 -6.05 12.85
CA GLU A 77 -7.84 -5.20 13.84
C GLU A 77 -6.91 -4.23 14.59
N LYS A 78 -5.61 -4.52 14.66
CA LYS A 78 -4.61 -3.66 15.31
C LYS A 78 -4.11 -2.54 14.40
N ASN A 79 -4.36 -2.62 13.10
CA ASN A 79 -3.98 -1.60 12.14
C ASN A 79 -4.98 -0.45 12.11
N LEU A 80 -4.76 0.54 12.98
CA LEU A 80 -5.66 1.69 13.12
C LEU A 80 -5.48 2.76 12.03
N LYS A 81 -4.40 2.71 11.24
CA LYS A 81 -4.14 3.66 10.14
C LYS A 81 -4.86 3.28 8.84
N GLY A 82 -5.42 2.06 8.77
CA GLY A 82 -6.22 1.59 7.65
C GLY A 82 -5.39 1.08 6.47
N ILE A 83 -6.03 1.04 5.31
CA ILE A 83 -5.52 0.49 4.06
C ILE A 83 -5.47 1.59 3.00
N VAL A 84 -4.38 1.58 2.24
CA VAL A 84 -4.21 2.44 1.07
C VAL A 84 -4.26 1.57 -0.19
N ILE A 85 -5.15 1.90 -1.11
CA ILE A 85 -5.25 1.25 -2.42
C ILE A 85 -4.76 2.22 -3.47
N TYR A 86 -3.75 1.80 -4.25
CA TYR A 86 -3.24 2.56 -5.39
C TYR A 86 -3.73 1.90 -6.68
N LEU A 87 -4.35 2.68 -7.55
CA LEU A 87 -4.67 2.30 -8.92
C LEU A 87 -3.74 3.09 -9.83
N GLU A 88 -2.94 2.38 -10.64
CA GLU A 88 -1.93 3.00 -11.49
C GLU A 88 -2.08 2.58 -12.94
N TYR A 89 -2.11 3.54 -13.84
CA TYR A 89 -1.97 3.37 -15.28
C TYR A 89 -0.63 3.94 -15.72
N ASP A 90 0.16 3.11 -16.40
CA ASP A 90 1.37 3.55 -17.11
C ASP A 90 1.18 3.32 -18.62
N PRO A 91 1.21 4.39 -19.44
CA PRO A 91 1.09 4.27 -20.89
C PRO A 91 2.32 3.60 -21.52
N GLY A 92 3.47 3.57 -20.83
CA GLY A 92 4.66 2.86 -21.29
C GLY A 92 4.66 1.35 -21.01
N GLU A 93 3.72 0.85 -20.19
CA GLU A 93 3.75 -0.52 -19.69
C GLU A 93 2.86 -1.48 -20.51
N GLY A 94 3.46 -2.57 -21.01
CA GLY A 94 2.75 -3.71 -21.58
C GLY A 94 1.76 -3.34 -22.70
N GLN A 95 0.51 -3.76 -22.56
CA GLN A 95 -0.53 -3.55 -23.58
C GLN A 95 -0.88 -2.06 -23.77
N ASN A 96 -0.73 -1.22 -22.74
CA ASN A 96 -1.11 0.19 -22.81
C ASN A 96 -0.30 0.95 -23.87
N ASN A 97 0.97 0.60 -24.03
CA ASN A 97 1.88 1.22 -25.00
C ASN A 97 1.38 1.08 -26.45
N PHE A 98 0.66 0.00 -26.75
CA PHE A 98 0.15 -0.27 -28.10
C PHE A 98 -1.31 0.13 -28.31
N THR A 99 -2.09 0.20 -27.24
CA THR A 99 -3.56 0.31 -27.33
C THR A 99 -4.12 1.65 -26.84
N HIS A 100 -3.43 2.35 -25.95
CA HIS A 100 -3.97 3.55 -25.30
C HIS A 100 -3.01 4.73 -25.29
N LYS A 101 -1.69 4.51 -25.34
CA LYS A 101 -0.66 5.58 -25.20
C LYS A 101 -0.84 6.76 -26.14
N LYS A 102 -1.35 6.55 -27.36
CA LYS A 102 -1.56 7.64 -28.33
C LYS A 102 -2.59 8.65 -27.82
N ASP A 103 -3.69 8.17 -27.26
CA ASP A 103 -4.82 9.01 -26.83
C ASP A 103 -4.74 9.32 -25.33
N TYR A 104 -3.97 8.54 -24.58
CA TYR A 104 -3.75 8.66 -23.13
C TYR A 104 -2.24 8.55 -22.82
N PRO A 105 -1.44 9.59 -23.13
CA PRO A 105 0.03 9.54 -23.00
C PRO A 105 0.54 9.75 -21.57
N GLU A 106 -0.32 10.16 -20.65
CA GLU A 106 0.03 10.49 -19.27
C GLU A 106 -0.21 9.33 -18.31
N ARG A 107 0.59 9.26 -17.24
CA ARG A 107 0.35 8.34 -16.13
C ARG A 107 -0.87 8.79 -15.33
N ILE A 108 -1.70 7.84 -14.91
CA ILE A 108 -2.85 8.11 -14.05
C ILE A 108 -2.65 7.34 -12.75
N ASN A 109 -2.69 8.06 -11.63
CA ASN A 109 -2.56 7.47 -10.30
C ASN A 109 -3.77 7.88 -9.45
N LYS A 110 -4.44 6.90 -8.84
CA LYS A 110 -5.54 7.13 -7.90
C LYS A 110 -5.18 6.49 -6.57
N VAL A 111 -5.32 7.24 -5.49
CA VAL A 111 -5.12 6.78 -4.12
C VAL A 111 -6.48 6.73 -3.42
N ILE A 112 -6.77 5.61 -2.78
CA ILE A 112 -8.00 5.38 -2.01
C ILE A 112 -7.58 4.98 -0.60
N ASN A 113 -8.06 5.71 0.40
CA ASN A 113 -7.87 5.37 1.80
C ASN A 113 -9.15 4.73 2.33
N THR A 114 -9.03 3.59 3.01
CA THR A 114 -10.16 2.87 3.59
C THR A 114 -9.77 2.23 4.93
N LYS A 115 -10.76 1.80 5.70
CA LYS A 115 -10.51 1.03 6.93
C LYS A 115 -9.98 -0.36 6.60
N ASP A 116 -9.23 -0.93 7.54
CA ASP A 116 -8.80 -2.32 7.48
C ASP A 116 -9.89 -3.22 8.06
N VAL A 117 -10.80 -3.70 7.20
CA VAL A 117 -11.95 -4.52 7.61
C VAL A 117 -12.10 -5.72 6.69
N SER A 118 -12.59 -6.83 7.23
CA SER A 118 -12.69 -8.10 6.50
C SER A 118 -13.57 -8.06 5.24
N GLU A 119 -14.53 -7.14 5.14
CA GLU A 119 -15.36 -6.95 3.94
C GLU A 119 -14.57 -6.37 2.75
N GLY A 120 -13.41 -5.75 3.02
CA GLY A 120 -12.56 -5.11 2.04
C GLY A 120 -13.14 -3.82 1.47
N TYR A 121 -12.87 -3.55 0.18
CA TYR A 121 -13.33 -2.35 -0.52
C TYR A 121 -14.05 -2.68 -1.82
N VAL A 122 -15.10 -1.93 -2.11
CA VAL A 122 -15.85 -2.02 -3.37
C VAL A 122 -15.43 -0.85 -4.25
N ILE A 123 -14.79 -1.17 -5.38
CA ILE A 123 -14.42 -0.19 -6.40
C ILE A 123 -15.67 0.49 -6.93
N LYS A 124 -15.66 1.82 -6.90
CA LYS A 124 -16.75 2.66 -7.40
C LYS A 124 -16.43 3.12 -8.81
N GLY A 125 -17.45 3.43 -9.61
CA GLY A 125 -17.28 4.04 -10.93
C GLY A 125 -16.40 5.32 -10.88
N SER A 126 -16.53 6.13 -9.82
CA SER A 126 -15.71 7.32 -9.59
C SER A 126 -14.23 7.04 -9.37
N ASP A 127 -13.87 5.84 -8.89
CA ASP A 127 -12.47 5.44 -8.71
C ASP A 127 -11.80 5.14 -10.05
N LEU A 128 -12.61 4.82 -11.07
CA LEU A 128 -12.18 4.43 -12.42
C LEU A 128 -12.41 5.54 -13.46
N ALA A 129 -12.92 6.70 -13.07
CA ALA A 129 -13.41 7.74 -13.98
C ALA A 129 -12.32 8.21 -14.96
N ASP A 130 -11.10 8.40 -14.48
CA ASP A 130 -9.99 8.94 -15.27
C ASP A 130 -9.28 7.86 -16.11
N PHE A 131 -9.50 6.58 -15.81
CA PHE A 131 -8.81 5.48 -16.48
C PHE A 131 -9.43 5.15 -17.84
N PRO A 132 -8.66 4.92 -18.91
CA PRO A 132 -9.24 4.55 -20.20
C PRO A 132 -9.98 3.20 -20.15
N ASN A 133 -11.11 3.08 -20.83
CA ASN A 133 -11.84 1.81 -20.87
C ASN A 133 -10.99 0.73 -21.58
N GLY A 134 -10.83 -0.44 -20.97
CA GLY A 134 -10.02 -1.52 -21.52
C GLY A 134 -8.51 -1.39 -21.26
N CYS A 135 -8.05 -0.35 -20.54
CA CYS A 135 -6.64 -0.24 -20.19
C CYS A 135 -6.22 -1.28 -19.15
N ARG A 136 -4.93 -1.59 -19.10
CA ARG A 136 -4.33 -2.35 -18.00
C ARG A 136 -3.91 -1.38 -16.90
N ILE A 137 -4.24 -1.71 -15.65
CA ILE A 137 -3.78 -0.98 -14.47
C ILE A 137 -3.09 -1.94 -13.51
N THR A 138 -2.22 -1.40 -12.67
CA THR A 138 -1.70 -2.08 -11.48
C THR A 138 -2.47 -1.61 -10.27
N ILE A 139 -3.06 -2.55 -9.52
CA ILE A 139 -3.66 -2.28 -8.22
C ILE A 139 -2.68 -2.73 -7.15
N ARG A 140 -2.34 -1.84 -6.22
CA ARG A 140 -1.62 -2.16 -4.98
C ARG A 140 -2.53 -1.94 -3.80
N VAL A 141 -2.58 -2.90 -2.89
CA VAL A 141 -3.24 -2.76 -1.59
C VAL A 141 -2.14 -2.80 -0.54
N ALA A 142 -2.05 -1.73 0.24
CA ALA A 142 -1.01 -1.48 1.21
C ALA A 142 -1.62 -1.34 2.59
N ARG A 143 -1.02 -2.01 3.56
CA ARG A 143 -1.26 -1.82 4.98
C ARG A 143 -0.02 -1.18 5.58
N THR A 144 -0.20 -0.02 6.19
CA THR A 144 0.91 0.77 6.74
C THR A 144 0.61 1.22 8.15
N ASN A 145 1.63 1.21 9.00
CA ASN A 145 1.60 1.91 10.28
C ASN A 145 2.91 2.67 10.46
N TYR A 146 2.85 3.82 11.13
CA TYR A 146 4.00 4.69 11.29
C TYR A 146 3.95 5.50 12.60
N ILE A 147 5.11 5.97 13.01
CA ILE A 147 5.30 6.97 14.05
C ILE A 147 6.18 8.10 13.54
N THR A 148 6.00 9.28 14.10
CA THR A 148 6.85 10.45 13.85
C THR A 148 7.62 10.77 15.13
N LEU A 149 8.95 10.61 15.09
CA LEU A 149 9.84 11.04 16.15
C LEU A 149 10.18 12.52 15.94
N LYS A 150 10.11 13.34 17.00
CA LYS A 150 10.33 14.79 16.89
C LYS A 150 11.60 15.23 17.57
N ASP A 151 12.33 16.11 16.90
CA ASP A 151 13.46 16.86 17.45
C ASP A 151 13.30 18.35 17.13
N GLY A 152 12.70 19.10 18.05
CA GLY A 152 12.44 20.52 17.80
C GLY A 152 11.49 20.70 16.61
N GLU A 153 12.00 21.28 15.52
CA GLU A 153 11.27 21.45 14.25
C GLU A 153 11.44 20.25 13.30
N ASP A 154 12.42 19.39 13.53
CA ASP A 154 12.68 18.22 12.70
C ASP A 154 11.72 17.07 13.05
N ASN A 155 11.26 16.37 12.01
CA ASN A 155 10.38 15.21 12.11
C ASN A 155 11.02 14.02 11.39
N TYR A 156 11.02 12.87 12.05
CA TYR A 156 11.53 11.61 11.50
C TYR A 156 10.39 10.58 11.48
N ASP A 157 9.92 10.27 10.27
CA ASP A 157 8.87 9.28 10.09
C ASP A 157 9.47 7.88 9.95
N VAL A 158 9.02 6.96 10.80
CA VAL A 158 9.37 5.55 10.73
C VAL A 158 8.11 4.75 10.46
N ALA A 159 8.12 3.92 9.42
CA ALA A 159 6.96 3.17 8.97
C ALA A 159 7.27 1.69 8.76
N ALA A 160 6.27 0.84 9.01
CA ALA A 160 6.22 -0.54 8.55
C ALA A 160 5.07 -0.70 7.57
N LEU A 161 5.37 -1.34 6.45
CA LEU A 161 4.47 -1.51 5.31
C LEU A 161 4.45 -2.97 4.89
N THR A 162 3.25 -3.48 4.60
CA THR A 162 3.05 -4.70 3.83
C THR A 162 2.15 -4.40 2.64
N LEU A 163 2.40 -5.09 1.53
CA LEU A 163 1.92 -4.74 0.20
C LEU A 163 1.58 -6.00 -0.58
N VAL A 164 0.45 -5.97 -1.26
CA VAL A 164 0.09 -6.91 -2.32
C VAL A 164 -0.22 -6.15 -3.61
N ARG A 165 0.18 -6.70 -4.75
CA ARG A 165 -0.02 -6.07 -6.05
C ARG A 165 -0.54 -7.04 -7.10
N GLY A 166 -1.29 -6.54 -8.07
CA GLY A 166 -1.75 -7.31 -9.21
C GLY A 166 -2.09 -6.46 -10.42
N GLY A 167 -2.03 -7.04 -11.61
CA GLY A 167 -2.46 -6.42 -12.86
C GLY A 167 -3.94 -6.69 -13.15
N PHE A 168 -4.67 -5.68 -13.59
CA PHE A 168 -6.11 -5.69 -13.85
C PHE A 168 -6.42 -4.99 -15.17
N LYS A 169 -7.56 -5.31 -15.79
CA LYS A 169 -8.09 -4.58 -16.95
C LYS A 169 -9.33 -3.81 -16.54
N VAL A 170 -9.41 -2.53 -16.91
CA VAL A 170 -10.57 -1.68 -16.61
C VAL A 170 -11.71 -2.00 -17.57
N ALA A 171 -12.93 -2.12 -17.05
CA ALA A 171 -14.16 -2.12 -17.82
C ALA A 171 -15.14 -1.10 -17.23
N LYS A 172 -15.46 -0.07 -18.00
CA LYS A 172 -16.52 0.88 -17.66
C LYS A 172 -17.88 0.34 -18.12
N ALA A 173 -18.95 0.77 -17.45
CA ALA A 173 -20.30 0.51 -17.96
C ALA A 173 -20.41 1.10 -19.38
N LYS A 174 -21.14 0.41 -20.26
CA LYS A 174 -21.54 1.02 -21.53
C LYS A 174 -22.62 2.04 -21.20
N ASP A 175 -22.42 3.27 -21.63
CA ASP A 175 -23.48 4.29 -21.68
C ASP A 175 -24.64 3.82 -22.58
#